data_AF-A0A965T955-F1
#
_entry.id   AF-A0A965T955-F1
#
_cell.length_a   1.000
_cell.length_b   1.000
_cell.length_c   1.000
_cell.angle_alpha   90.00
_cell.angle_beta   90.00
_cell.angle_gamma   90.00
#
_symmetry.space_group_name_H-M   'P 1'
#
loop_
_entity.id
_entity.type
_entity.pdbx_description
1 polymer ?
#
loop_
_entity_poly.entity_id
_entity_poly.type
_entity_poly.pdbx_seq_one_letter_code
_entity_poly.pdbx_strand_id
1 'polypeptide(L)' 'MENGEQLRQIADRIKYLRDILDISALDLAKRIDMPFELYNAYESCEKDIPISMIYL' A
#
# COMPACT_ATOMS: atom_id res chain seq x y z
N MET A 1 -2.24 -20.99 8.85
CA MET A 1 -2.10 -19.52 8.86
C MET A 1 -1.74 -19.11 7.43
N GLU A 2 -2.70 -19.05 6.51
CA GLU A 2 -2.45 -18.81 5.07
C GLU A 2 -2.69 -17.34 4.66
N ASN A 3 -3.56 -16.61 5.36
CA ASN A 3 -4.01 -15.29 4.90
C ASN A 3 -2.97 -14.16 5.07
N GLY A 4 -2.11 -14.23 6.09
CA GLY A 4 -1.13 -13.18 6.37
C GLY A 4 -0.03 -13.07 5.29
N GLU A 5 0.38 -14.21 4.73
CA GLU A 5 1.38 -14.24 3.64
C GLU A 5 0.82 -13.64 2.34
N GLN A 6 -0.46 -13.89 2.04
CA GLN A 6 -1.11 -13.32 0.86
C GLN A 6 -1.24 -11.80 0.97
N LEU A 7 -1.63 -11.28 2.13
CA LEU A 7 -1.73 -9.83 2.36
C LEU A 7 -0.37 -9.16 2.26
N ARG A 8 0.68 -9.79 2.79
CA ARG A 8 2.05 -9.29 2.66
C ARG A 8 2.51 -9.23 1.21
N GLN A 9 2.21 -10.25 0.41
CA GLN A 9 2.54 -10.25 -1.03
C GLN A 9 1.83 -9.12 -1.80
N ILE A 10 0.61 -8.76 -1.42
CA ILE A 10 -0.12 -7.63 -2.02
C ILE A 10 0.58 -6.32 -1.66
N ALA A 11 0.92 -6.13 -0.38
CA ALA A 11 1.63 -4.95 0.10
C ALA A 11 2.98 -4.75 -0.60
N ASP A 12 3.78 -5.83 -0.70
CA ASP A 12 5.07 -5.82 -1.38
C ASP A 12 4.94 -5.49 -2.88
N ARG A 13 3.87 -5.95 -3.55
CA ARG A 13 3.59 -5.60 -4.96
C ARG A 13 3.21 -4.14 -5.13
N ILE A 14 2.39 -3.57 -4.24
CA ILE A 14 2.04 -2.14 -4.28
C ILE A 14 3.29 -1.28 -4.13
N LYS A 15 4.14 -1.63 -3.16
CA LYS A 15 5.43 -0.99 -2.95
C LYS A 15 6.32 -1.06 -4.20
N TYR A 16 6.46 -2.25 -4.76
CA TYR A 16 7.23 -2.49 -5.97
C TYR A 16 6.74 -1.66 -7.16
N LEU A 17 5.42 -1.59 -7.39
CA LEU A 17 4.84 -0.76 -8.44
C LEU A 17 5.13 0.73 -8.21
N ARG A 18 4.97 1.20 -6.97
CA ARG A 18 5.29 2.58 -6.61
C ARG A 18 6.77 2.91 -6.86
N ASP A 19 7.67 2.01 -6.47
CA ASP A 19 9.11 2.17 -6.65
C ASP A 19 9.50 2.16 -8.14
N ILE A 20 8.87 1.34 -9.00
CA ILE A 20 9.09 1.38 -10.48
C ILE A 20 8.68 2.73 -11.07
N LEU A 21 7.64 3.36 -10.52
CA LEU A 21 7.15 4.66 -10.97
C LEU A 21 7.97 5.82 -10.40
N ASP A 22 8.98 5.54 -9.56
CA ASP A 22 9.80 6.53 -8.84
C ASP A 22 8.96 7.54 -8.05
N ILE A 23 7.87 7.05 -7.45
CA ILE A 23 6.95 7.85 -6.62
C ILE A 23 7.28 7.59 -5.15
N SER A 24 7.44 8.63 -4.35
CA SER A 24 7.59 8.45 -2.90
C SER A 24 6.27 8.01 -2.26
N ALA A 25 6.32 7.27 -1.15
CA ALA A 25 5.12 6.89 -0.38
C ALA A 25 4.27 8.12 0.01
N LEU A 26 4.92 9.23 0.36
CA LEU A 26 4.27 10.50 0.67
C LEU A 26 3.56 11.10 -0.55
N ASP A 27 4.18 11.06 -1.72
CA ASP A 27 3.59 11.61 -2.93
C ASP A 27 2.42 10.76 -3.43
N LEU A 28 2.50 9.43 -3.30
CA LEU A 28 1.37 8.57 -3.64
C LEU A 28 0.19 8.81 -2.70
N ALA A 29 0.44 8.85 -1.38
CA ALA A 29 -0.58 9.16 -0.38
C ALA A 29 -1.31 10.47 -0.69
N LYS A 30 -0.58 11.53 -1.05
CA LYS A 30 -1.17 12.82 -1.48
C LYS A 30 -2.00 12.70 -2.75
N ARG A 31 -1.56 11.92 -3.75
CA ARG A 31 -2.26 11.77 -5.04
C ARG A 31 -3.61 11.06 -4.89
N ILE A 32 -3.73 10.14 -3.94
CA ILE A 32 -4.96 9.39 -3.65
C ILE A 32 -5.76 10.00 -2.48
N ASP A 33 -5.42 11.21 -2.04
CA ASP A 33 -6.03 11.92 -0.92
C ASP A 33 -6.12 11.07 0.38
N MET A 34 -5.02 10.39 0.69
CA MET A 34 -4.88 9.55 1.88
C MET A 34 -3.83 10.12 2.84
N PRO A 35 -4.08 10.12 4.16
CA PRO A 35 -3.05 10.43 5.15
C PRO A 35 -1.83 9.52 4.98
N PHE A 36 -0.63 10.09 5.04
CA PHE A 36 0.61 9.35 4.80
C PHE A 36 0.75 8.15 5.75
N GLU A 37 0.42 8.34 7.01
CA GLU A 37 0.51 7.31 8.04
C GLU A 37 -0.42 6.13 7.75
N LEU A 38 -1.61 6.42 7.20
CA LEU A 38 -2.58 5.40 6.81
C LEU A 38 -2.10 4.62 5.59
N TYR A 39 -1.63 5.33 4.56
CA TYR A 39 -1.03 4.72 3.38
C TYR A 39 0.16 3.83 3.74
N ASN A 40 1.08 4.33 4.57
CA ASN A 40 2.29 3.63 4.97
C ASN A 40 1.96 2.37 5.78
N ALA A 41 0.94 2.40 6.65
CA ALA A 41 0.50 1.23 7.40
C ALA A 41 -0.07 0.12 6.50
N TYR A 42 -0.72 0.49 5.39
CA TYR A 42 -1.17 -0.46 4.38
C TYR A 42 -0.02 -1.04 3.56
N GLU A 43 0.88 -0.17 3.06
CA GLU A 43 2.04 -0.61 2.27
C GLU A 43 3.03 -1.46 3.09
N SER A 44 3.17 -1.19 4.39
CA SER A 44 4.05 -1.97 5.28
C SER A 44 3.43 -3.28 5.75
N CYS A 45 2.16 -3.54 5.42
CA CYS A 45 1.35 -4.64 5.95
C CYS A 45 1.20 -4.60 7.48
N GLU A 46 1.32 -3.42 8.11
CA GLU A 46 0.96 -3.20 9.52
C GLU A 46 -0.56 -3.24 9.70
N LYS A 47 -1.31 -2.78 8.69
CA LYS A 47 -2.76 -2.91 8.57
C LYS A 47 -3.11 -3.70 7.32
N ASP A 48 -4.19 -4.47 7.41
CA ASP A 48 -4.77 -5.13 6.25
C ASP A 48 -5.18 -4.10 5.19
N ILE A 49 -4.75 -4.34 3.95
CA ILE A 49 -5.09 -3.48 2.82
C ILE A 49 -6.56 -3.72 2.46
N PRO A 50 -7.46 -2.73 2.60
CA PRO A 50 -8.83 -2.89 2.17
C PRO A 50 -8.89 -2.92 0.63
N ILE A 51 -9.68 -3.83 0.06
CA ILE A 51 -9.83 -3.95 -1.39
C ILE A 51 -10.27 -2.62 -2.04
N SER A 52 -11.05 -1.80 -1.32
CA SER A 52 -11.48 -0.48 -1.78
C SER A 52 -10.32 0.45 -2.11
N MET A 53 -9.15 0.28 -1.48
CA MET A 53 -7.98 1.12 -1.73
C MET A 53 -7.36 0.87 -3.11
N ILE A 54 -7.50 -0.33 -3.68
CA ILE A 54 -6.92 -0.68 -5.00
C ILE A 54 -7.68 -0.01 -6.15
N TYR A 55 -8.94 0.40 -5.93
CA TYR A 55 -9.84 0.94 -6.96
C TYR A 55 -10.12 2.46 -6.83
N LEU A 56 -9.49 3.16 -5.87
CA LEU A 56 -9.59 4.62 -5.72
C LEU A 56 -8.74 5.34 -6.78
#